data_AF-A0A2P8GJD2-F1
#
_entry.id   AF-A0A2P8GJD2-F1
#
_cell.length_a   1.000
_cell.length_b   1.000
_cell.length_c   1.000
_cell.angle_alpha   90.00
_cell.angle_beta   90.00
_cell.angle_gamma   90.00
#
_symmetry.space_group_name_H-M   'P 1'
#
loop_
_entity.id
_entity.type
_entity.pdbx_description
1 polymer ?
#
loop_
_entity_poly.entity_id
_entity_poly.type
_entity_poly.pdbx_seq_one_letter_code
_entity_poly.pdbx_strand_id
1 'polypeptide(L)'
;MGFFKPKKKNPYGWFGDYKKWEALTALSGGYEAEAILDKTKNALLKVKNGQAVYERDSVLFDKKIYPYSVISALLYTAVECGNNLNVLDFGGSLGSTYYQVRDVIPPVVDLHWSVVEQDNYVRCGQEFFEDEILKFHFTIKESLKARKADVLLLSSVVQYLEKPHDFLEEIKQYDFKYILIDRTAFIKADRPDRLTLQVVPPEIYEAHYPAWFFNEKDFLKHFEGYEIKMEFESFVAGEQEMEIDHEKAGYDKGFFLIRR
;
A
#
# COMPACT_ATOMS: atom_id res chain seq x y z
N MET A 1 14.70 10.64 -47.17
CA MET A 1 13.94 11.24 -46.06
C MET A 1 13.31 10.11 -45.27
N GLY A 2 13.89 9.75 -44.12
CA GLY A 2 13.31 8.72 -43.25
C GLY A 2 12.13 9.32 -42.50
N PHE A 3 10.93 8.79 -42.74
CA PHE A 3 9.75 9.13 -41.97
C PHE A 3 9.95 8.63 -40.52
N PHE A 4 10.27 9.54 -39.61
CA PHE A 4 10.15 9.28 -38.18
C PHE A 4 8.66 9.07 -37.88
N LYS A 5 8.23 7.81 -37.77
CA LYS A 5 6.93 7.51 -37.16
C LYS A 5 7.02 8.00 -35.70
N PRO A 6 6.13 8.90 -35.24
CA PRO A 6 6.10 9.25 -33.83
C PRO A 6 5.86 7.97 -33.03
N LYS A 7 6.70 7.69 -32.04
CA LYS A 7 6.47 6.61 -31.07
C LYS A 7 5.08 6.86 -30.46
N LYS A 8 4.17 5.88 -30.57
CA LYS A 8 2.91 5.91 -29.82
C LYS A 8 3.25 6.08 -28.34
N LYS A 9 2.70 7.11 -27.71
CA LYS A 9 2.83 7.30 -26.26
C LYS A 9 2.14 6.14 -25.53
N ASN A 10 2.72 5.68 -24.43
CA ASN A 10 2.19 4.57 -23.64
C ASN A 10 0.82 4.95 -23.04
N PRO A 11 -0.30 4.28 -23.36
CA PRO A 11 -1.60 4.66 -22.83
C PRO A 11 -1.79 4.36 -21.33
N TYR A 12 -0.84 3.63 -20.72
CA TYR A 12 -0.89 3.22 -19.32
C TYR A 12 0.02 4.09 -18.45
N GLY A 13 -0.34 4.24 -17.17
CA GLY A 13 0.37 5.11 -16.21
C GLY A 13 -0.58 6.11 -15.55
N TRP A 14 -0.05 7.27 -15.16
CA TRP A 14 -0.81 8.30 -14.45
C TRP A 14 -0.96 9.55 -15.33
N PHE A 15 -2.16 10.12 -15.34
CA PHE A 15 -2.52 11.20 -16.26
C PHE A 15 -3.30 12.31 -15.59
N GLY A 16 -3.15 13.52 -16.11
CA GLY A 16 -3.98 14.68 -15.77
C GLY A 16 -3.64 15.32 -14.43
N ASP A 17 -4.42 16.34 -14.08
CA ASP A 17 -4.34 17.10 -12.84
C ASP A 17 -5.78 17.52 -12.49
N TYR A 18 -6.49 16.60 -11.84
CA TYR A 18 -7.93 16.69 -11.64
C TYR A 18 -8.26 17.46 -10.36
N LYS A 19 -9.36 18.22 -10.37
CA LYS A 19 -9.75 19.04 -9.20
C LYS A 19 -10.63 18.32 -8.19
N LYS A 20 -11.24 17.20 -8.58
CA LYS A 20 -12.29 16.52 -7.84
C LYS A 20 -12.19 15.02 -8.04
N TRP A 21 -12.26 14.26 -6.94
CA TRP A 21 -12.22 12.80 -6.95
C TRP A 21 -13.42 12.21 -7.69
N GLU A 22 -14.60 12.81 -7.51
CA GLU A 22 -15.86 12.34 -8.07
C GLU A 22 -15.89 12.40 -9.61
N ALA A 23 -15.09 13.30 -10.20
CA ALA A 23 -14.94 13.37 -11.65
C ALA A 23 -14.23 12.14 -12.21
N LEU A 24 -13.40 11.47 -11.40
CA LEU A 24 -12.65 10.28 -11.78
C LEU A 24 -13.43 9.00 -11.45
N THR A 25 -14.14 8.95 -10.33
CA THR A 25 -14.98 7.79 -9.99
C THR A 25 -16.14 7.56 -10.97
N ALA A 26 -16.62 8.60 -11.66
CA ALA A 26 -17.56 8.42 -12.76
C ALA A 26 -16.95 7.75 -14.01
N LEU A 27 -15.62 7.80 -14.16
CA LEU A 27 -14.85 7.26 -15.29
C LEU A 27 -14.19 5.91 -14.96
N SER A 28 -13.94 5.66 -13.69
CA SER A 28 -13.40 4.41 -13.15
C SER A 28 -14.50 3.64 -12.44
N GLY A 29 -14.75 2.38 -12.78
CA GLY A 29 -15.67 1.51 -12.03
C GLY A 29 -15.28 1.20 -10.57
N GLY A 30 -14.30 1.92 -10.01
CA GLY A 30 -13.79 1.75 -8.65
C GLY A 30 -13.03 0.44 -8.45
N TYR A 31 -12.50 0.25 -7.23
CA TYR A 31 -11.93 -1.04 -6.78
C TYR A 31 -12.99 -2.13 -6.56
N GLU A 32 -14.27 -1.79 -6.72
CA GLU A 32 -15.43 -2.66 -6.43
C GLU A 32 -15.74 -3.69 -7.53
N ALA A 33 -14.90 -3.82 -8.55
CA ALA A 33 -15.09 -4.90 -9.52
C ALA A 33 -14.80 -6.24 -8.83
N GLU A 34 -15.82 -7.07 -8.63
CA GLU A 34 -15.70 -8.45 -8.13
C GLU A 34 -14.58 -9.23 -8.83
N ALA A 35 -14.33 -8.92 -10.10
CA ALA A 35 -13.24 -9.49 -10.91
C ALA A 35 -11.84 -9.27 -10.33
N ILE A 36 -11.57 -8.12 -9.68
CA ILE A 36 -10.26 -7.82 -9.08
C ILE A 36 -10.08 -8.65 -7.82
N LEU A 37 -11.07 -8.66 -6.92
CA LEU A 37 -11.04 -9.45 -5.70
C LEU A 37 -10.84 -10.94 -6.01
N ASP A 38 -11.57 -11.48 -6.99
CA ASP A 38 -11.42 -12.88 -7.39
C ASP A 38 -10.03 -13.19 -7.95
N LYS A 39 -9.45 -12.27 -8.74
CA LYS A 39 -8.09 -12.43 -9.25
C LYS A 39 -7.07 -12.43 -8.11
N THR A 40 -7.18 -11.49 -7.18
CA THR A 40 -6.34 -11.39 -5.99
C THR A 40 -6.46 -12.62 -5.10
N LYS A 41 -7.69 -13.07 -4.80
CA LYS A 41 -7.97 -14.30 -4.05
C LYS A 41 -7.31 -15.51 -4.68
N ASN A 42 -7.47 -15.71 -5.98
CA ASN A 42 -6.91 -16.85 -6.69
C ASN A 42 -5.38 -16.83 -6.71
N ALA A 43 -4.75 -15.65 -6.84
CA ALA A 43 -3.31 -15.50 -6.75
C ALA A 43 -2.79 -15.79 -5.33
N LEU A 44 -3.39 -15.18 -4.30
CA LEU A 44 -2.96 -15.35 -2.92
C LEU A 44 -3.24 -16.75 -2.37
N LEU A 45 -4.30 -17.44 -2.80
CA LEU A 45 -4.52 -18.85 -2.45
C LEU A 45 -3.37 -19.74 -2.92
N LYS A 46 -2.82 -19.47 -4.11
CA LYS A 46 -1.63 -20.20 -4.59
C LYS A 46 -0.42 -19.92 -3.71
N VAL A 47 -0.23 -18.68 -3.25
CA VAL A 47 0.85 -18.34 -2.31
C VAL A 47 0.64 -19.01 -0.95
N LYS A 48 -0.56 -18.92 -0.38
CA LYS A 48 -0.93 -19.55 0.89
C LYS A 48 -0.69 -21.06 0.87
N ASN A 49 -1.04 -21.72 -0.24
CA ASN A 49 -0.93 -23.18 -0.41
C ASN A 49 0.46 -23.64 -0.91
N GLY A 50 1.44 -22.74 -1.02
CA GLY A 50 2.80 -23.08 -1.48
C GLY A 50 2.90 -23.45 -2.97
N GLN A 51 1.89 -23.11 -3.77
CA GLN A 51 1.84 -23.32 -5.23
C GLN A 51 2.49 -22.16 -6.00
N ALA A 52 2.67 -21.01 -5.36
CA ALA A 52 3.42 -19.86 -5.85
C ALA A 52 4.23 -19.25 -4.70
N VAL A 53 5.33 -18.57 -5.03
CA VAL A 53 6.24 -18.01 -4.00
C VAL A 53 5.93 -16.57 -3.61
N TYR A 54 5.26 -15.83 -4.49
CA TYR A 54 5.01 -14.40 -4.32
C TYR A 54 3.90 -13.92 -5.26
N GLU A 55 3.13 -12.94 -4.80
CA GLU A 55 2.23 -12.17 -5.63
C GLU A 55 2.34 -10.67 -5.31
N ARG A 56 2.06 -9.83 -6.30
CA ARG A 56 1.84 -8.39 -6.13
C ARG A 56 0.81 -7.94 -7.14
N ASP A 57 -0.16 -7.14 -6.71
CA ASP A 57 -1.25 -6.63 -7.55
C ASP A 57 -1.98 -7.76 -8.30
N SER A 58 -2.14 -8.93 -7.65
CA SER A 58 -2.70 -10.18 -8.20
C SER A 58 -1.85 -10.91 -9.26
N VAL A 59 -0.66 -10.41 -9.56
CA VAL A 59 0.30 -11.02 -10.49
C VAL A 59 1.23 -11.95 -9.72
N LEU A 60 1.38 -13.18 -10.19
CA LEU A 60 2.32 -14.15 -9.62
C LEU A 60 3.74 -13.91 -10.14
N PHE A 61 4.72 -14.11 -9.27
CA PHE A 61 6.13 -13.99 -9.61
C PHE A 61 6.89 -15.28 -9.26
N ASP A 62 7.82 -15.67 -10.11
CA ASP A 62 8.67 -16.86 -9.90
C ASP A 62 9.73 -16.66 -8.81
N LYS A 63 10.02 -15.40 -8.49
CA LYS A 63 10.97 -15.01 -7.44
C LYS A 63 10.32 -13.99 -6.52
N LYS A 64 10.44 -14.25 -5.22
CA LYS A 64 10.01 -13.32 -4.18
C LYS A 64 10.89 -12.09 -4.18
N ILE A 65 10.26 -10.92 -4.20
CA ILE A 65 10.91 -9.63 -4.07
C ILE A 65 10.63 -9.14 -2.65
N TYR A 66 11.68 -9.02 -1.84
CA TYR A 66 11.53 -8.65 -0.44
C TYR A 66 11.63 -7.12 -0.25
N PRO A 67 10.71 -6.53 0.53
CA PRO A 67 10.76 -5.12 0.88
C PRO A 67 11.68 -4.95 2.09
N TYR A 68 13.01 -4.94 1.88
CA TYR A 68 13.98 -4.97 2.99
C TYR A 68 13.83 -3.83 3.99
N SER A 69 13.41 -2.63 3.54
CA SER A 69 13.15 -1.51 4.44
C SER A 69 11.92 -1.75 5.33
N VAL A 70 10.85 -2.33 4.77
CA VAL A 70 9.65 -2.74 5.53
C VAL A 70 10.02 -3.84 6.53
N ILE A 71 10.75 -4.87 6.10
CA ILE A 71 11.23 -5.94 6.98
C ILE A 71 12.07 -5.36 8.12
N SER A 72 12.97 -4.43 7.82
CA SER A 72 13.84 -3.80 8.82
C SER A 72 13.03 -3.02 9.86
N ALA A 73 12.00 -2.28 9.45
CA ALA A 73 11.11 -1.55 10.34
C ALA A 73 10.25 -2.49 11.21
N LEU A 74 9.74 -3.60 10.64
CA LEU A 74 8.99 -4.61 11.36
C LEU A 74 9.85 -5.31 12.42
N LEU A 75 11.08 -5.71 12.07
CA LEU A 75 12.01 -6.35 13.00
C LEU A 75 12.50 -5.38 14.09
N TYR A 76 12.75 -4.12 13.73
CA TYR A 76 13.04 -3.07 14.72
C TYR A 76 11.91 -2.96 15.73
N THR A 77 10.67 -2.88 15.25
CA THR A 77 9.48 -2.81 16.10
C THR A 77 9.38 -4.02 17.02
N ALA A 78 9.58 -5.23 16.47
CA ALA A 78 9.52 -6.47 17.24
C ALA A 78 10.53 -6.48 18.40
N VAL A 79 11.78 -6.05 18.16
CA VAL A 79 12.80 -5.97 19.22
C VAL A 79 12.40 -4.96 20.29
N GLU A 80 11.95 -3.77 19.89
CA GLU A 80 11.53 -2.71 20.81
C GLU A 80 10.26 -3.06 21.61
N CYS A 81 9.45 -3.99 21.09
CA CYS A 81 8.26 -4.52 21.75
C CYS A 81 8.49 -5.87 22.43
N GLY A 82 9.75 -6.22 22.74
CA GLY A 82 10.07 -7.41 23.54
C GLY A 82 9.80 -8.73 22.82
N ASN A 83 10.09 -8.78 21.52
CA ASN A 83 9.76 -9.87 20.60
C ASN A 83 8.24 -10.07 20.40
N ASN A 84 7.44 -9.03 20.56
CA ASN A 84 6.04 -9.02 20.15
C ASN A 84 5.88 -8.09 18.94
N LEU A 85 5.11 -8.51 17.94
CA LEU A 85 4.84 -7.71 16.76
C LEU A 85 3.37 -7.84 16.37
N ASN A 86 2.55 -6.90 16.85
CA ASN A 86 1.16 -6.75 16.41
C ASN A 86 1.09 -5.67 15.32
N VAL A 87 0.93 -6.11 14.07
CA VAL A 87 0.83 -5.22 12.90
C VAL A 87 -0.63 -4.91 12.62
N LEU A 88 -0.96 -3.63 12.45
CA LEU A 88 -2.20 -3.21 11.79
C LEU A 88 -1.86 -2.77 10.36
N ASP A 89 -2.32 -3.52 9.38
CA ASP A 89 -2.09 -3.33 7.95
C ASP A 89 -3.35 -2.75 7.30
N PHE A 90 -3.37 -1.42 7.13
CA PHE A 90 -4.52 -0.74 6.55
C PHE A 90 -4.44 -0.78 5.02
N GLY A 91 -5.45 -1.35 4.38
CA GLY A 91 -5.42 -1.66 2.94
C GLY A 91 -4.58 -2.89 2.59
N GLY A 92 -4.35 -3.80 3.55
CA GLY A 92 -3.50 -4.99 3.38
C GLY A 92 -4.03 -6.09 2.44
N SER A 93 -5.11 -5.82 1.69
CA SER A 93 -5.76 -6.75 0.77
C SER A 93 -6.16 -8.08 1.47
N LEU A 94 -5.79 -9.24 0.92
CA LEU A 94 -5.99 -10.55 1.56
C LEU A 94 -4.73 -11.02 2.33
N GLY A 95 -3.90 -10.06 2.79
CA GLY A 95 -2.65 -10.30 3.50
C GLY A 95 -1.41 -10.34 2.61
N SER A 96 -1.39 -9.61 1.48
CA SER A 96 -0.29 -9.63 0.50
C SER A 96 1.08 -9.40 1.15
N THR A 97 1.21 -8.33 1.93
CA THR A 97 2.46 -8.01 2.62
C THR A 97 2.81 -9.04 3.71
N TYR A 98 1.81 -9.55 4.44
CA TYR A 98 2.02 -10.64 5.40
C TYR A 98 2.65 -11.87 4.72
N TYR A 99 2.08 -12.37 3.63
CA TYR A 99 2.65 -13.49 2.88
C TYR A 99 4.02 -13.14 2.27
N GLN A 100 4.26 -11.87 1.93
CA GLN A 100 5.53 -11.38 1.42
C GLN A 100 6.66 -11.40 2.47
N VAL A 101 6.38 -11.22 3.76
CA VAL A 101 7.45 -11.05 4.78
C VAL A 101 7.46 -12.11 5.88
N ARG A 102 6.39 -12.87 6.09
CA ARG A 102 6.25 -13.79 7.24
C ARG A 102 7.37 -14.84 7.37
N ASP A 103 7.96 -15.26 6.26
CA ASP A 103 9.03 -16.26 6.21
C ASP A 103 10.39 -15.76 6.69
N VAL A 104 10.56 -14.43 6.79
CA VAL A 104 11.78 -13.80 7.32
C VAL A 104 11.60 -13.26 8.74
N ILE A 105 10.40 -13.33 9.31
CA ILE A 105 10.15 -12.99 10.71
C ILE A 105 10.63 -14.16 11.59
N PRO A 106 11.57 -13.94 12.53
CA PRO A 106 12.08 -15.02 13.38
C PRO A 106 11.00 -15.71 14.21
N PRO A 107 11.04 -17.04 14.39
CA PRO A 107 10.04 -17.76 15.19
C PRO A 107 9.97 -17.37 16.68
N VAL A 108 10.96 -16.63 17.18
CA VAL A 108 10.95 -16.09 18.56
C VAL A 108 10.03 -14.87 18.71
N VAL A 109 9.62 -14.26 17.58
CA VAL A 109 8.70 -13.14 17.57
C VAL A 109 7.26 -13.66 17.64
N ASP A 110 6.51 -13.24 18.67
CA ASP A 110 5.06 -13.42 18.75
C ASP A 110 4.40 -12.48 17.74
N LEU A 111 4.03 -13.03 16.58
CA LEU A 111 3.49 -12.28 15.45
C LEU A 111 1.96 -12.31 15.46
N HIS A 112 1.36 -11.14 15.29
CA HIS A 112 -0.04 -10.98 14.93
C HIS A 112 -0.18 -9.96 13.80
N TRP A 113 -1.05 -10.25 12.84
CA TRP A 113 -1.25 -9.41 11.67
C TRP A 113 -2.73 -9.14 11.47
N SER A 114 -3.17 -7.91 11.74
CA SER A 114 -4.53 -7.47 11.51
C SER A 114 -4.61 -6.67 10.21
N VAL A 115 -5.34 -7.17 9.22
CA VAL A 115 -5.68 -6.42 8.02
C VAL A 115 -6.98 -5.64 8.24
N VAL A 116 -6.98 -4.36 7.87
CA VAL A 116 -8.20 -3.54 7.80
C VAL A 116 -8.50 -3.25 6.34
N GLU A 117 -9.69 -3.64 5.87
CA GLU A 117 -10.12 -3.48 4.47
C GLU A 117 -11.64 -3.30 4.34
N GLN A 118 -12.11 -3.03 3.12
CA GLN A 118 -13.48 -2.98 2.65
C GLN A 118 -14.21 -4.31 2.86
N ASP A 119 -15.55 -4.22 2.93
CA ASP A 119 -16.43 -5.31 3.36
C ASP A 119 -16.21 -6.64 2.60
N ASN A 120 -16.11 -6.58 1.27
CA ASN A 120 -15.91 -7.77 0.44
C ASN A 120 -14.54 -8.43 0.66
N TYR A 121 -13.47 -7.65 0.82
CA TYR A 121 -12.13 -8.15 1.14
C TYR A 121 -12.07 -8.73 2.55
N VAL A 122 -12.69 -8.09 3.54
CA VAL A 122 -12.73 -8.61 4.91
C VAL A 122 -13.46 -9.95 4.96
N ARG A 123 -14.65 -10.06 4.34
CA ARG A 123 -15.40 -11.32 4.30
C ARG A 123 -14.60 -12.43 3.60
N CYS A 124 -13.99 -12.12 2.44
CA CYS A 124 -13.13 -13.07 1.73
C CYS A 124 -11.90 -13.47 2.56
N GLY A 125 -11.28 -12.51 3.25
CA GLY A 125 -10.15 -12.74 4.15
C GLY A 125 -10.51 -13.69 5.29
N GLN A 126 -11.64 -13.43 5.96
CA GLN A 126 -12.16 -14.26 7.06
C GLN A 126 -12.49 -15.68 6.59
N GLU A 127 -13.06 -15.84 5.40
CA GLU A 127 -13.44 -17.16 4.88
C GLU A 127 -12.23 -18.01 4.44
N PHE A 128 -11.27 -17.40 3.74
CA PHE A 128 -10.23 -18.15 3.03
C PHE A 128 -8.81 -17.99 3.59
N PHE A 129 -8.51 -16.90 4.30
CA PHE A 129 -7.15 -16.52 4.67
C PHE A 129 -6.89 -16.51 6.16
N GLU A 130 -7.89 -16.13 6.97
CA GLU A 130 -7.78 -15.99 8.42
C GLU A 130 -7.28 -17.26 9.11
N ASP A 131 -6.39 -17.07 10.08
CA ASP A 131 -5.87 -18.10 10.97
C ASP A 131 -5.55 -17.49 12.35
N GLU A 132 -4.76 -18.16 13.19
CA GLU A 132 -4.40 -17.66 14.53
C GLU A 132 -3.53 -16.38 14.50
N ILE A 133 -2.82 -16.13 13.39
CA ILE A 133 -1.88 -15.01 13.23
C ILE A 133 -2.51 -13.90 12.39
N LEU A 134 -3.07 -14.24 11.23
CA LEU A 134 -3.64 -13.29 10.26
C LEU A 134 -5.13 -13.11 10.51
N LYS A 135 -5.56 -11.90 10.85
CA LYS A 135 -6.95 -11.51 11.13
C LYS A 135 -7.44 -10.40 10.21
N PHE A 136 -8.76 -10.32 10.00
CA PHE A 136 -9.37 -9.30 9.14
C PHE A 136 -10.47 -8.52 9.88
N HIS A 137 -10.46 -7.20 9.73
CA HIS A 137 -11.36 -6.27 10.41
C HIS A 137 -11.93 -5.21 9.47
N PHE A 138 -13.15 -4.75 9.73
CA PHE A 138 -13.79 -3.72 8.90
C PHE A 138 -13.30 -2.31 9.20
N THR A 139 -12.77 -2.09 10.41
CA THR A 139 -12.30 -0.75 10.84
C THR A 139 -11.06 -0.84 11.71
N ILE A 140 -10.27 0.24 11.72
CA ILE A 140 -9.11 0.40 12.63
C ILE A 140 -9.56 0.25 14.10
N LYS A 141 -10.68 0.88 14.47
CA LYS A 141 -11.23 0.82 15.83
C LYS A 141 -11.58 -0.61 16.26
N GLU A 142 -12.15 -1.41 15.37
CA GLU A 142 -12.45 -2.82 15.64
C GLU A 142 -11.17 -3.63 15.85
N SER A 143 -10.19 -3.48 14.94
CA SER A 143 -8.88 -4.15 15.06
C SER A 143 -8.20 -3.81 16.39
N LEU A 144 -8.10 -2.53 16.73
CA LEU A 144 -7.47 -2.07 17.98
C LEU A 144 -8.21 -2.53 19.25
N LYS A 145 -9.52 -2.77 19.17
CA LYS A 145 -10.30 -3.34 20.28
C LYS A 145 -10.00 -4.82 20.46
N ALA A 146 -9.80 -5.55 19.35
CA ALA A 146 -9.44 -6.97 19.40
C ALA A 146 -8.02 -7.16 19.93
N ARG A 147 -7.07 -6.34 19.45
CA ARG A 147 -5.67 -6.40 19.87
C ARG A 147 -5.00 -5.06 19.61
N LYS A 148 -4.26 -4.55 20.60
CA LYS A 148 -3.48 -3.32 20.43
C LYS A 148 -2.38 -3.55 19.39
N ALA A 149 -2.27 -2.63 18.44
CA ALA A 149 -1.18 -2.65 17.45
C ALA A 149 0.09 -2.01 18.02
N ASP A 150 1.23 -2.59 17.67
CA ASP A 150 2.56 -2.03 17.91
C ASP A 150 2.94 -1.07 16.77
N VAL A 151 2.62 -1.45 15.53
CA VAL A 151 2.93 -0.69 14.32
C VAL A 151 1.72 -0.61 13.39
N LEU A 152 1.47 0.59 12.86
CA LEU A 152 0.59 0.82 11.72
C LEU A 152 1.40 0.71 10.43
N LEU A 153 0.96 -0.13 9.50
CA LEU A 153 1.49 -0.24 8.15
C LEU A 153 0.53 0.41 7.14
N LEU A 154 1.07 1.33 6.35
CA LEU A 154 0.41 2.00 5.22
C LEU A 154 1.25 1.76 3.96
N SER A 155 1.06 0.62 3.28
CA SER A 155 1.79 0.28 2.05
C SER A 155 0.92 0.52 0.81
N SER A 156 1.26 1.53 0.00
CA SER A 156 0.57 1.86 -1.25
C SER A 156 -0.95 2.02 -1.13
N VAL A 157 -1.42 2.62 -0.03
CA VAL A 157 -2.85 2.75 0.28
C VAL A 157 -3.34 4.19 0.29
N VAL A 158 -2.56 5.12 0.84
CA VAL A 158 -3.04 6.49 1.15
C VAL A 158 -3.39 7.24 -0.12
N GLN A 159 -2.63 7.05 -1.20
CA GLN A 159 -2.87 7.69 -2.50
C GLN A 159 -4.20 7.29 -3.16
N TYR A 160 -4.81 6.20 -2.73
CA TYR A 160 -6.05 5.68 -3.29
C TYR A 160 -7.30 6.03 -2.45
N LEU A 161 -7.14 6.84 -1.41
CA LEU A 161 -8.25 7.36 -0.62
C LEU A 161 -8.82 8.64 -1.22
N GLU A 162 -10.13 8.81 -1.16
CA GLU A 162 -10.82 10.03 -1.63
C GLU A 162 -10.36 11.27 -0.85
N LYS A 163 -10.23 11.12 0.48
CA LYS A 163 -9.84 12.20 1.40
C LYS A 163 -8.62 11.78 2.23
N PRO A 164 -7.44 11.70 1.60
CA PRO A 164 -6.25 11.16 2.24
C PRO A 164 -5.81 11.97 3.46
N HIS A 165 -5.89 13.31 3.40
CA HIS A 165 -5.54 14.16 4.54
C HIS A 165 -6.49 14.00 5.73
N ASP A 166 -7.80 13.79 5.50
CA ASP A 166 -8.76 13.53 6.57
C ASP A 166 -8.44 12.21 7.27
N PHE A 167 -8.10 11.17 6.48
CA PHE A 167 -7.63 9.89 7.01
C PHE A 167 -6.32 10.04 7.80
N LEU A 168 -5.36 10.81 7.29
CA LEU A 168 -4.09 11.08 7.98
C LEU A 168 -4.30 11.84 9.30
N GLU A 169 -5.33 12.68 9.42
CA GLU A 169 -5.72 13.30 10.70
C GLU A 169 -6.43 12.30 11.63
N GLU A 170 -7.28 11.41 11.08
CA GLU A 170 -7.95 10.36 11.85
C GLU A 170 -6.93 9.42 12.53
N ILE A 171 -5.92 8.94 11.79
CA ILE A 171 -4.97 7.96 12.34
C ILE A 171 -4.16 8.50 13.53
N LYS A 172 -4.01 9.82 13.65
CA LYS A 172 -3.34 10.45 14.81
C LYS A 172 -4.09 10.20 16.11
N GLN A 173 -5.40 9.97 16.05
CA GLN A 173 -6.24 9.73 17.23
C GLN A 173 -6.00 8.35 17.86
N TYR A 174 -5.36 7.43 17.14
CA TYR A 174 -5.09 6.06 17.61
C TYR A 174 -3.74 5.90 18.29
N ASP A 175 -2.95 6.98 18.40
CA ASP A 175 -1.77 7.03 19.24
C ASP A 175 -0.68 5.97 18.93
N PHE A 176 -0.58 5.51 17.68
CA PHE A 176 0.42 4.52 17.27
C PHE A 176 1.85 4.95 17.65
N LYS A 177 2.62 4.05 18.27
CA LYS A 177 4.02 4.34 18.60
C LYS A 177 4.90 4.31 17.35
N TYR A 178 4.62 3.36 16.46
CA TYR A 178 5.34 3.15 15.21
C TYR A 178 4.39 3.26 14.03
N ILE A 179 4.79 4.02 13.01
CA ILE A 179 4.09 4.10 11.73
C ILE A 179 5.08 3.78 10.61
N LEU A 180 4.73 2.81 9.78
CA LEU A 180 5.50 2.40 8.62
C LEU A 180 4.71 2.74 7.37
N ILE A 181 5.21 3.72 6.64
CA ILE A 181 4.65 4.18 5.37
C ILE A 181 5.53 3.58 4.27
N ASP A 182 4.93 2.91 3.31
CA ASP A 182 5.62 2.26 2.21
C ASP A 182 4.92 2.59 0.89
N ARG A 183 5.69 2.70 -0.19
CA ARG A 183 5.17 2.92 -1.55
C ARG A 183 4.10 4.01 -1.67
N THR A 184 4.34 5.16 -1.02
CA THR A 184 3.44 6.32 -1.11
C THR A 184 3.91 7.23 -2.23
N ALA A 185 2.99 7.64 -3.11
CA ALA A 185 3.30 8.40 -4.31
C ALA A 185 3.46 9.90 -4.02
N PHE A 186 4.60 10.48 -4.42
CA PHE A 186 4.93 11.88 -4.26
C PHE A 186 5.25 12.55 -5.59
N ILE A 187 4.95 13.85 -5.71
CA ILE A 187 5.39 14.66 -6.84
C ILE A 187 6.80 15.22 -6.60
N LYS A 188 7.60 15.31 -7.67
CA LYS A 188 8.95 15.91 -7.62
C LYS A 188 8.94 17.44 -7.51
N ALA A 189 7.93 18.08 -8.06
CA ALA A 189 7.83 19.54 -8.07
C ALA A 189 7.29 20.06 -6.73
N ASP A 190 7.81 21.20 -6.26
CA ASP A 190 7.30 21.90 -5.06
C ASP A 190 5.98 22.63 -5.41
N ARG A 191 4.90 21.85 -5.51
CA ARG A 191 3.53 22.31 -5.79
C ARG A 191 2.54 21.52 -4.91
N PRO A 192 1.25 21.89 -4.85
CA PRO A 192 0.25 21.11 -4.13
C PRO A 192 0.09 19.69 -4.69
N ASP A 193 -0.55 18.83 -3.90
CA ASP A 193 -0.96 17.49 -4.31
C ASP A 193 -1.61 17.46 -5.68
N ARG A 194 -1.32 16.41 -6.43
CA ARG A 194 -1.81 16.21 -7.79
C ARG A 194 -2.72 15.00 -7.82
N LEU A 195 -4.00 15.20 -8.13
CA LEU A 195 -4.91 14.10 -8.42
C LEU A 195 -4.75 13.67 -9.87
N THR A 196 -4.55 12.38 -10.08
CA THR A 196 -4.36 11.77 -11.40
C THR A 196 -5.38 10.67 -11.66
N LEU A 197 -5.63 10.38 -12.93
CA LEU A 197 -6.25 9.12 -13.35
C LEU A 197 -5.13 8.12 -13.62
N GLN A 198 -5.08 7.05 -12.85
CA GLN A 198 -4.26 5.89 -13.15
C GLN A 198 -4.98 5.00 -14.16
N VAL A 199 -4.29 4.62 -15.23
CA VAL A 199 -4.74 3.64 -16.23
C VAL A 199 -3.85 2.41 -16.09
N VAL A 200 -4.41 1.32 -15.58
CA VAL A 200 -3.66 0.10 -15.25
C VAL A 200 -3.40 -0.71 -16.54
N PRO A 201 -2.17 -1.22 -16.74
CA PRO A 201 -1.88 -2.15 -17.84
C PRO A 201 -2.75 -3.42 -17.74
N PRO A 202 -3.34 -3.90 -18.86
CA PRO A 202 -4.25 -5.04 -18.85
C PRO A 202 -3.58 -6.35 -18.43
N GLU A 203 -2.24 -6.43 -18.47
CA GLU A 203 -1.48 -7.57 -17.93
C GLU A 203 -1.68 -7.73 -16.41
N ILE A 204 -1.92 -6.61 -15.70
CA ILE A 204 -2.30 -6.60 -14.29
C ILE A 204 -3.81 -6.79 -14.18
N TYR A 205 -4.62 -5.89 -14.74
CA TYR A 205 -6.06 -6.04 -14.96
C TYR A 205 -6.58 -4.77 -15.65
N GLU A 206 -7.76 -4.86 -16.29
CA GLU A 206 -8.38 -3.69 -16.91
C GLU A 206 -9.11 -2.86 -15.84
N ALA A 207 -8.47 -1.78 -15.40
CA ALA A 207 -9.09 -0.82 -14.50
C ALA A 207 -8.46 0.56 -14.60
N HIS A 208 -9.22 1.55 -14.15
CA HIS A 208 -8.76 2.90 -13.94
C HIS A 208 -9.06 3.29 -12.50
N TYR A 209 -8.23 4.11 -11.85
CA TYR A 209 -8.53 4.63 -10.52
C TYR A 209 -8.07 6.07 -10.37
N PRO A 210 -8.75 6.86 -9.52
CA PRO A 210 -8.17 8.08 -9.01
C PRO A 210 -6.94 7.76 -8.14
N ALA A 211 -5.87 8.52 -8.29
CA ALA A 211 -4.65 8.35 -7.51
C ALA A 211 -4.00 9.72 -7.22
N TRP A 212 -3.72 9.98 -5.95
CA TRP A 212 -2.99 11.17 -5.53
C TRP A 212 -1.48 10.98 -5.67
N PHE A 213 -0.79 12.04 -6.08
CA PHE A 213 0.63 12.22 -5.80
C PHE A 213 0.78 13.40 -4.86
N PHE A 214 1.34 13.13 -3.67
CA PHE A 214 1.40 14.09 -2.58
C PHE A 214 2.57 15.06 -2.73
N ASN A 215 2.39 16.29 -2.25
CA ASN A 215 3.52 17.11 -1.83
C ASN A 215 4.13 16.48 -0.58
N GLU A 216 5.40 16.05 -0.66
CA GLU A 216 6.05 15.33 0.44
C GLU A 216 6.09 16.15 1.74
N LYS A 217 6.34 17.46 1.65
CA LYS A 217 6.41 18.33 2.84
C LYS A 217 5.05 18.45 3.52
N ASP A 218 3.99 18.64 2.75
CA ASP A 218 2.63 18.76 3.28
C ASP A 218 2.14 17.44 3.86
N PHE A 219 2.46 16.32 3.21
CA PHE A 219 2.21 14.98 3.75
C PHE A 219 2.91 14.76 5.10
N LEU A 220 4.20 15.13 5.21
CA LEU A 220 4.96 14.95 6.44
C LEU A 220 4.51 15.87 7.59
N LYS A 221 3.79 16.98 7.33
CA LYS A 221 3.18 17.81 8.39
C LYS A 221 2.16 17.04 9.23
N HIS A 222 1.56 15.97 8.69
CA HIS A 222 0.70 15.11 9.49
C HIS A 222 1.48 14.41 10.62
N PHE A 223 2.80 14.28 10.50
CA PHE A 223 3.64 13.50 11.40
C PHE A 223 4.64 14.35 12.20
N GLU A 224 4.36 15.63 12.46
CA GLU A 224 5.24 16.53 13.25
C GLU A 224 5.54 16.00 14.68
N GLY A 225 4.64 15.20 15.25
CA GLY A 225 4.82 14.51 16.53
C GLY A 225 5.70 13.25 16.47
N TYR A 226 6.24 12.92 15.29
CA TYR A 226 7.08 11.75 15.06
C TYR A 226 8.51 12.16 14.66
N GLU A 227 9.46 11.30 14.96
CA GLU A 227 10.80 11.28 14.39
C GLU A 227 10.80 10.37 13.16
N ILE A 228 11.38 10.85 12.06
CA ILE A 228 11.68 10.02 10.89
C ILE A 228 12.92 9.19 11.19
N LYS A 229 12.73 7.90 11.47
CA LYS A 229 13.81 6.96 11.78
C LYS A 229 14.50 6.46 10.52
N MET A 230 13.73 6.21 9.46
CA MET A 230 14.23 5.79 8.15
C MET A 230 13.44 6.44 7.03
N GLU A 231 14.12 6.79 5.95
CA GLU A 231 13.54 7.13 4.65
C GLU A 231 14.09 6.14 3.63
N PHE A 232 13.25 5.65 2.73
CA PHE A 232 13.67 4.67 1.74
C PHE A 232 12.85 4.76 0.46
N GLU A 233 13.47 4.34 -0.64
CA GLU A 233 12.81 4.22 -1.93
C GLU A 233 11.96 2.94 -2.00
N SER A 234 10.99 2.90 -2.91
CA SER A 234 10.24 1.67 -3.20
C SER A 234 11.18 0.53 -3.61
N PHE A 235 10.85 -0.69 -3.20
CA PHE A 235 11.54 -1.91 -3.64
C PHE A 235 11.07 -2.39 -5.03
N VAL A 236 10.01 -1.78 -5.57
CA VAL A 236 9.46 -2.12 -6.89
C VAL A 236 10.20 -1.33 -7.96
N ALA A 237 10.78 -2.03 -8.94
CA ALA A 237 11.46 -1.37 -10.04
C ALA A 237 10.49 -0.49 -10.85
N GLY A 238 10.85 0.77 -11.04
CA GLY A 238 10.06 1.75 -11.78
C GLY A 238 9.22 2.68 -10.90
N GLU A 239 9.06 2.36 -9.62
CA GLU A 239 8.37 3.24 -8.67
C GLU A 239 9.29 4.34 -8.11
N GLN A 240 10.63 4.19 -8.22
CA GLN A 240 11.58 5.23 -7.82
C GLN A 240 11.51 6.48 -8.72
N GLU A 241 10.96 6.32 -9.93
CA GLU A 241 10.77 7.40 -10.88
C GLU A 241 9.56 7.10 -11.78
N MET A 242 8.45 7.75 -11.47
CA MET A 242 7.16 7.52 -12.11
C MET A 242 6.86 8.60 -13.14
N GLU A 243 6.22 8.19 -14.24
CA GLU A 243 5.73 9.11 -15.27
C GLU A 243 4.31 9.59 -14.97
N ILE A 244 4.11 10.91 -15.02
CA ILE A 244 2.80 11.54 -15.03
C ILE A 244 2.72 12.39 -16.30
N ASP A 245 1.73 12.15 -17.16
CA ASP A 245 1.64 12.73 -18.52
C ASP A 245 2.90 12.49 -19.37
N HIS A 246 3.54 11.32 -19.20
CA HIS A 246 4.80 10.93 -19.86
C HIS A 246 6.02 11.77 -19.47
N GLU A 247 5.93 12.51 -18.36
CA GLU A 247 7.06 13.21 -17.76
C GLU A 247 7.42 12.56 -16.43
N LYS A 248 8.72 12.40 -16.17
CA LYS A 248 9.27 11.84 -14.92
C LYS A 248 9.03 12.78 -13.75
N ALA A 249 7.80 12.80 -13.25
CA ALA A 249 7.27 13.81 -12.35
C ALA A 249 6.84 13.27 -10.98
N GLY A 250 6.80 11.95 -10.81
CA GLY A 250 6.46 11.29 -9.54
C GLY A 250 7.54 10.31 -9.08
N TYR A 251 7.39 9.82 -7.86
CA TYR A 251 8.17 8.73 -7.26
C TYR A 251 7.43 8.21 -6.04
N ASP A 252 7.64 6.94 -5.72
CA ASP A 252 7.21 6.35 -4.46
C ASP A 252 8.32 6.42 -3.42
N LYS A 253 7.93 6.75 -2.19
CA LYS A 253 8.83 6.81 -1.04
C LYS A 253 8.17 6.20 0.19
N GLY A 254 8.99 5.67 1.07
CA GLY A 254 8.58 5.13 2.37
C GLY A 254 9.30 5.80 3.52
N PHE A 255 8.64 5.75 4.68
CA PHE A 255 9.09 6.35 5.93
C PHE A 255 8.82 5.37 7.07
N PHE A 256 9.80 5.20 7.95
CA PHE A 256 9.57 4.59 9.26
C PHE A 256 9.60 5.68 10.32
N LEU A 257 8.47 5.85 11.00
CA LEU A 257 8.22 6.94 11.93
C LEU A 257 8.09 6.39 13.35
N ILE A 258 8.70 7.09 14.32
CA ILE A 258 8.63 6.77 15.74
C ILE A 258 8.04 7.96 16.48
N ARG A 259 6.98 7.75 17.26
CA ARG A 259 6.38 8.83 18.05
C ARG A 259 7.35 9.35 19.11
N ARG A 260 7.43 10.67 19.26
CA ARG A 260 8.22 11.34 20.30
C ARG A 260 7.61 11.24 21.70
#